data_AF-A0A926HA84-F1
#
_entry.id   AF-A0A926HA84-F1
#
_cell.length_a   1.000
_cell.length_b   1.000
_cell.length_c   1.000
_cell.angle_alpha   90.00
_cell.angle_beta   90.00
_cell.angle_gamma   90.00
#
_symmetry.space_group_name_H-M   'P 1'
#
loop_
_entity.id
_entity.type
_entity.pdbx_description
1 polymer ?
#
loop_
_entity_poly.entity_id
_entity_poly.type
_entity_poly.pdbx_seq_one_letter_code
_entity_poly.pdbx_strand_id
1 'polypeptide(L)'
;MSTQEIELVSQRLRDRTVAILTAQQLASYTTYRQRLAAAIERHDLDPVVPTTDEQTALDMIAQDSQAAALEKQLRVLLRIETLPM
;
A
#
# COMPACT_ATOMS: atom_id res chain seq x y z
N MET A 1 11.78 2.95 -14.75
CA MET A 1 11.77 1.73 -13.91
C MET A 1 11.94 0.53 -14.82
N SER A 2 12.83 -0.40 -14.47
CA SER A 2 12.94 -1.70 -15.15
C SER A 2 11.85 -2.66 -14.63
N THR A 3 11.52 -3.71 -15.39
CA THR A 3 10.55 -4.75 -14.99
C THR A 3 10.91 -5.37 -13.62
N GLN A 4 12.20 -5.57 -13.37
CA GLN A 4 12.71 -6.10 -12.10
C GLN A 4 12.45 -5.16 -10.91
N GLU A 5 12.52 -3.85 -11.12
CA GLU A 5 12.22 -2.88 -10.06
C GLU A 5 10.73 -2.88 -9.70
N ILE A 6 9.86 -3.03 -10.71
CA ILE A 6 8.41 -3.10 -10.50
C ILE A 6 8.05 -4.35 -9.69
N GLU A 7 8.63 -5.50 -10.04
CA GLU A 7 8.42 -6.76 -9.30
C GLU A 7 8.87 -6.66 -7.85
N LEU A 8 10.05 -6.08 -7.60
CA LEU A 8 10.60 -5.92 -6.26
C LEU A 8 9.73 -4.98 -5.40
N VAL A 9 9.28 -3.86 -5.96
CA VAL A 9 8.36 -2.94 -5.28
C VAL A 9 7.03 -3.63 -4.98
N SER A 10 6.49 -4.38 -5.94
CA SER A 10 5.23 -5.12 -5.79
C SER A 10 5.32 -6.23 -4.74
N GLN A 11 6.46 -6.90 -4.63
CA GLN A 11 6.69 -7.90 -3.59
C GLN A 11 6.77 -7.26 -2.20
N ARG A 12 7.55 -6.19 -2.04
CA ARG A 12 7.66 -5.47 -0.76
C ARG A 12 6.30 -4.95 -0.28
N LEU A 13 5.47 -4.43 -1.18
CA LEU A 13 4.13 -3.98 -0.83
C LEU A 13 3.26 -5.13 -0.31
N ARG A 14 3.34 -6.31 -0.95
CA ARG A 14 2.63 -7.51 -0.49
C ARG A 14 3.09 -7.94 0.91
N ASP A 15 4.40 -8.02 1.13
CA ASP A 15 4.97 -8.44 2.41
C ASP A 15 4.55 -7.48 3.53
N ARG A 16 4.58 -6.16 3.28
CA ARG A 16 4.10 -5.15 4.25
C ARG A 16 2.62 -5.29 4.53
N THR A 17 1.80 -5.49 3.50
CA THR A 17 0.35 -5.64 3.65
C THR A 17 0.02 -6.82 4.57
N VAL A 18 0.72 -7.94 4.42
CA VAL A 18 0.55 -9.12 5.28
C VAL A 18 1.03 -8.86 6.72
N ALA A 19 2.06 -8.03 6.89
CA ALA A 19 2.60 -7.71 8.21
C ALA A 19 1.70 -6.78 9.04
N ILE A 20 0.95 -5.88 8.39
CA ILE A 20 0.15 -4.86 9.08
C ILE A 20 -1.32 -5.23 9.24
N LEU A 21 -1.86 -6.08 8.36
CA LEU A 21 -3.27 -6.46 8.40
C LEU A 21 -3.49 -7.73 9.21
N THR A 22 -4.59 -7.78 9.95
CA THR A 22 -5.11 -9.04 10.51
C THR A 22 -5.61 -9.96 9.40
N ALA A 23 -5.79 -11.25 9.70
CA ALA A 23 -6.33 -12.22 8.74
C ALA A 23 -7.69 -11.80 8.14
N GLN A 24 -8.56 -11.20 8.97
CA GLN A 24 -9.87 -10.72 8.52
C GLN A 24 -9.72 -9.51 7.58
N GLN A 25 -8.89 -8.53 7.92
CA GLN A 25 -8.65 -7.35 7.08
C GLN A 25 -7.94 -7.73 5.77
N LEU A 26 -7.04 -8.71 5.79
CA LEU A 26 -6.39 -9.23 4.59
C LEU A 26 -7.41 -9.90 3.66
N ALA A 27 -8.39 -10.63 4.21
CA ALA A 27 -9.49 -11.21 3.44
C ALA A 27 -10.37 -10.12 2.81
N SER A 28 -10.71 -9.07 3.56
CA SER A 28 -11.46 -7.91 3.05
C SER A 28 -10.68 -7.21 1.92
N TYR A 29 -9.40 -6.92 2.13
CA TYR A 29 -8.54 -6.33 1.10
C TYR A 29 -8.44 -7.19 -0.16
N THR A 30 -8.34 -8.52 -0.01
CA THR A 30 -8.30 -9.46 -1.13
C THR A 30 -9.61 -9.44 -1.92
N THR A 31 -10.74 -9.42 -1.23
CA THR A 31 -12.08 -9.29 -1.83
C THR A 31 -12.22 -7.99 -2.62
N TYR A 32 -11.78 -6.87 -2.04
CA TYR A 32 -11.77 -5.58 -2.72
C TYR A 32 -10.95 -5.62 -4.02
N ARG A 33 -9.74 -6.21 -3.98
CA ARG A 33 -8.89 -6.36 -5.17
C ARG A 33 -9.54 -7.20 -6.27
N GLN A 34 -10.25 -8.26 -5.91
CA GLN A 34 -10.97 -9.09 -6.88
C GLN A 34 -12.11 -8.30 -7.53
N ARG A 35 -12.88 -7.55 -6.74
CA ARG A 35 -13.93 -6.66 -7.27
C ARG A 35 -13.37 -5.59 -8.20
N LEU A 36 -12.24 -4.99 -7.83
CA LEU A 36 -11.55 -4.01 -8.67
C LEU A 36 -11.06 -4.63 -9.99
N ALA A 37 -10.45 -5.82 -9.94
CA ALA A 37 -10.00 -6.52 -11.13
C ALA A 37 -11.18 -6.85 -12.06
N ALA A 38 -12.30 -7.33 -11.51
CA ALA A 38 -13.50 -7.61 -12.28
C ALA A 38 -14.10 -6.34 -12.92
N ALA A 39 -14.09 -5.20 -12.22
CA ALA A 39 -14.55 -3.92 -12.77
C ALA A 39 -13.64 -3.45 -13.92
N ILE A 40 -12.32 -3.58 -13.77
CA ILE A 40 -11.36 -3.26 -14.84
C ILE A 40 -11.56 -4.15 -16.06
N GLU A 41 -11.75 -5.45 -15.86
CA GLU A 41 -12.00 -6.41 -16.94
C GLU A 41 -13.31 -6.12 -17.69
N ARG A 42 -14.33 -5.63 -16.98
CA ARG A 42 -15.60 -5.20 -17.59
C ARG A 42 -15.54 -3.81 -18.23
N HIS A 43 -14.42 -3.10 -18.11
CA HIS A 43 -14.30 -1.69 -18.51
C HIS A 43 -15.33 -0.77 -17.83
N ASP A 44 -15.70 -1.08 -16.58
CA ASP A 44 -16.58 -0.23 -15.78
C ASP A 44 -15.89 1.13 -15.57
N LEU A 45 -16.57 2.23 -15.90
CA LEU A 45 -16.08 3.59 -15.67
C LEU A 45 -16.41 4.10 -14.26
N ASP A 46 -17.35 3.43 -13.60
CA ASP A 46 -17.80 3.79 -12.25
C ASP A 46 -16.77 3.35 -11.19
N PRO A 47 -16.53 4.18 -10.16
CA PRO A 47 -15.61 3.83 -9.10
C PRO A 47 -16.11 2.65 -8.28
N VAL A 48 -15.23 1.69 -7.99
CA VAL A 48 -15.53 0.57 -7.08
C VAL A 48 -15.53 1.08 -5.65
N VAL A 49 -16.73 1.32 -5.11
CA VAL A 49 -16.92 1.78 -3.74
C VAL A 49 -16.58 0.65 -2.75
N PRO A 50 -15.62 0.86 -1.83
CA PRO A 50 -15.28 -0.10 -0.80
C PRO A 50 -16.37 -0.19 0.28
N THR A 51 -16.52 -1.35 0.88
CA THR A 51 -17.29 -1.51 2.13
C THR A 51 -16.52 -0.96 3.33
N THR A 52 -17.15 -0.84 4.49
CA THR A 52 -16.50 -0.35 5.72
C THR A 52 -15.26 -1.19 6.10
N ASP A 53 -15.36 -2.52 5.99
CA ASP A 53 -14.25 -3.42 6.34
C ASP A 53 -13.10 -3.33 5.32
N GLU A 54 -13.45 -3.20 4.02
CA GLU A 54 -12.48 -2.98 2.96
C GLU A 54 -11.78 -1.62 3.14
N GLN A 55 -12.55 -0.57 3.43
CA GLN A 55 -12.03 0.77 3.70
C GLN A 55 -11.08 0.78 4.89
N THR A 56 -11.43 0.09 5.97
CA THR A 56 -10.55 -0.05 7.15
C THR A 56 -9.20 -0.67 6.78
N ALA A 57 -9.20 -1.71 5.95
CA ALA A 57 -7.96 -2.34 5.48
C ALA A 57 -7.15 -1.39 4.57
N LEU A 58 -7.82 -0.64 3.69
CA LEU A 58 -7.18 0.36 2.84
C LEU A 58 -6.56 1.50 3.64
N ASP A 59 -7.24 1.98 4.68
CA ASP A 59 -6.76 3.04 5.56
C ASP A 59 -5.51 2.61 6.33
N MET A 60 -5.46 1.36 6.81
CA MET A 60 -4.25 0.82 7.45
C MET A 60 -3.06 0.77 6.49
N ILE A 61 -3.27 0.33 5.25
CA ILE A 61 -2.22 0.33 4.21
C ILE A 61 -1.75 1.76 3.92
N ALA A 62 -2.68 2.71 3.84
CA ALA A 62 -2.37 4.12 3.60
C ALA A 62 -1.56 4.73 4.74
N GLN A 63 -1.95 4.49 6.00
CA GLN A 63 -1.23 4.95 7.18
C GLN A 63 0.18 4.37 7.26
N ASP A 64 0.34 3.07 7.00
CA ASP A 64 1.65 2.42 6.98
C ASP A 64 2.57 3.00 5.90
N SER A 65 2.02 3.27 4.71
CA SER A 65 2.74 3.89 3.61
C SER A 65 3.20 5.32 3.95
N GLN A 66 2.33 6.09 4.61
CA GLN A 66 2.67 7.44 5.08
C GLN A 66 3.74 7.40 6.18
N ALA A 67 3.62 6.50 7.15
CA ALA A 67 4.61 6.32 8.21
C ALA A 67 6.00 5.97 7.63
N ALA A 68 6.06 5.07 6.64
CA ALA A 68 7.31 4.72 5.96
C ALA A 68 7.91 5.90 5.18
N ALA A 69 7.07 6.71 4.53
CA ALA A 69 7.53 7.91 3.82
C ALA A 69 8.11 8.95 4.78
N LEU A 70 7.43 9.21 5.90
CA LEU A 70 7.88 10.13 6.94
C LEU A 70 9.17 9.65 7.60
N GLU A 71 9.28 8.35 7.90
CA GLU A 71 10.51 7.77 8.45
C GLU A 71 11.70 7.96 7.50
N LYS A 72 11.49 7.73 6.20
CA LYS A 72 12.53 7.96 5.19
C LYS A 72 12.94 9.43 5.13
N GLN A 73 11.98 10.35 5.15
CA GLN A 73 12.25 11.79 5.16
C GLN A 73 13.02 12.21 6.41
N LEU A 74 12.61 11.75 7.59
CA LEU A 74 13.30 12.03 8.85
C LEU A 74 14.76 11.54 8.82
N ARG A 75 15.01 10.32 8.33
CA ARG A 75 16.37 9.79 8.21
C ARG A 75 17.24 10.61 7.26
N VAL A 76 16.66 11.16 6.18
CA VAL A 76 17.38 12.05 5.27
C VAL A 76 17.73 13.37 5.96
N LEU A 77 16.80 13.98 6.68
CA LEU A 77 17.03 15.23 7.41
C LEU A 77 18.12 15.08 8.48
N LEU A 78 18.05 14.02 9.31
CA LEU A 78 19.08 13.72 10.32
C LEU A 78 20.46 13.47 9.70
N ARG A 79 20.50 12.88 8.51
CA ARG A 79 21.77 12.69 7.77
C ARG A 79 22.35 14.00 7.27
N ILE A 80 21.51 14.98 6.91
CA ILE A 80 21.97 16.32 6.52
C ILE A 80 22.53 17.07 7.73
N GLU A 81 21.88 16.99 8.88
CA GLU A 81 22.36 17.62 10.13
C GLU A 81 23.71 17.08 10.62
N THR A 82 24.05 15.83 10.26
CA THR A 82 25.30 15.18 10.69
C THR A 82 26.45 15.33 9.70
N LEU A 83 26.25 16.03 8.57
CA LEU A 83 27.34 16.37 7.66
C LEU A 83 28.17 17.52 8.27
N PRO A 84 29.52 17.38 8.35
CA PRO A 84 30.36 18.47 8.79
C PRO A 84 30.24 19.62 7.78
N MET A 85 29.81 20.78 8.27
CA MET A 85 29.80 22.06 7.54
C MET A 85 31.23 22.51 7.23
#